data_AF-A0A7G2CI64-F1
#
_entry.id   AF-A0A7G2CI64-F1
#
_cell.length_a   1.000
_cell.length_b   1.000
_cell.length_c   1.000
_cell.angle_alpha   90.00
_cell.angle_beta   90.00
_cell.angle_gamma   90.00
#
_symmetry.space_group_name_H-M   'P 1'
#
loop_
_entity.id
_entity.type
_entity.pdbx_description
1 polymer ?
#
loop_
_entity_poly.entity_id
_entity_poly.type
_entity_poly.pdbx_seq_one_letter_code
_entity_poly.pdbx_strand_id
1 'polypeptide(L)'
;MLTITPTQSINVPSNSCNNGPAFTVYDSDFVVFVSAGPNDSPSSSTLAWAQTCVRDSATPNRPTVGWINIVPSRLGGTVSQLQVRVAAHELSHALGFSALSTGRQDFYDEDGTYHSTGGMKKVYRDGLGKYVNLIVTPRVIEKAKDHFGCETLDGVEIEDGGGAGTAGSHWKGRIFLEEAMVGVITTAALFYSSVTLALFEDRGYYTPDYSKAEDNYNFGYKKGCDFLMKTCKANTDSGVADEFCFTKDSATKQRCTYDRQGIGRCNVQSYDGLSQMYQYMSDPSLGGSMETLDYCPVVSAYDNAYCVMKGEGLFNFYGHEFAPTSRCFESTLMTNGFPNAGYGPRCIPTACSPEGRLYLRIQGQTASCPEDGSEGFADTSHLLSVEGKVKCPEASFICRGRESSGLSTIPTTATSPTVTHSALTFSVTTEEEGTCEERMEKCKKIAEFYPLCDYFTRMLQQCMSRKCSQEMAMLIRDTIGPEVRSRCRRNFQEQAGVCFDSWSGAKSLCGLVNGALGFSVRNSIMVSLTALLIALFL
;
A
#
# COMPACT_ATOMS: atom_id res chain seq x y z
N MET A 1 -14.31 4.86 16.99
CA MET A 1 -14.44 3.59 16.26
C MET A 1 -15.09 2.53 17.14
N LEU A 2 -14.75 2.44 18.43
CA LEU A 2 -15.53 1.70 19.44
C LEU A 2 -15.86 2.65 20.60
N THR A 3 -17.11 2.71 21.04
CA THR A 3 -17.54 3.38 22.28
C THR A 3 -17.93 2.32 23.31
N ILE A 4 -17.94 2.69 24.58
CA ILE A 4 -18.18 1.78 25.71
C ILE A 4 -18.88 2.53 26.83
N THR A 5 -19.53 1.79 27.73
CA THR A 5 -20.05 2.37 28.97
C THR A 5 -18.88 2.82 29.85
N PRO A 6 -18.78 4.10 30.26
CA PRO A 6 -17.63 4.60 31.00
C PRO A 6 -17.45 3.91 32.36
N THR A 7 -16.20 3.62 32.72
CA THR A 7 -15.85 3.20 34.08
C THR A 7 -15.33 4.39 34.90
N GLN A 8 -15.81 4.55 36.14
CA GLN A 8 -15.35 5.64 37.02
C GLN A 8 -13.86 5.49 37.40
N SER A 9 -13.43 4.24 37.60
CA SER A 9 -12.04 3.92 37.85
C SER A 9 -11.69 2.49 37.41
N ILE A 10 -10.42 2.29 37.10
CA ILE A 10 -9.84 0.98 36.80
C ILE A 10 -8.82 0.67 37.89
N ASN A 11 -9.07 -0.42 38.62
CA ASN A 11 -8.12 -0.95 39.58
C ASN A 11 -7.19 -1.92 38.87
N VAL A 12 -5.89 -1.59 38.85
CA VAL A 12 -4.84 -2.45 38.32
C VAL A 12 -4.22 -3.21 39.50
N PRO A 13 -4.44 -4.53 39.63
CA PRO A 13 -3.82 -5.33 40.68
C PRO A 13 -2.30 -5.39 40.51
N SER A 14 -1.57 -5.65 41.60
CA SER A 14 -0.14 -5.93 41.48
C SER A 14 0.08 -7.21 40.65
N ASN A 15 1.16 -7.23 39.87
CA ASN A 15 1.55 -8.34 39.02
C ASN A 15 0.54 -8.75 37.94
N SER A 16 -0.44 -7.91 37.61
CA SER A 16 -1.43 -8.22 36.55
C SER A 16 -0.86 -8.12 35.13
N CYS A 17 0.06 -7.18 34.87
CA CYS A 17 0.84 -7.07 33.63
C CYS A 17 2.33 -6.99 33.96
N ASN A 18 3.05 -8.11 33.96
CA ASN A 18 4.52 -8.14 34.08
C ASN A 18 5.10 -7.56 35.40
N ASN A 19 4.64 -8.06 36.55
CA ASN A 19 5.18 -7.71 37.88
C ASN A 19 5.09 -6.22 38.30
N GLY A 20 4.14 -5.46 37.73
CA GLY A 20 3.92 -4.05 38.07
C GLY A 20 3.25 -3.83 39.46
N PRO A 21 3.37 -2.62 40.04
CA PRO A 21 2.71 -2.26 41.29
C PRO A 21 1.18 -2.15 41.10
N ALA A 22 0.43 -2.26 42.21
CA ALA A 22 -1.00 -1.98 42.19
C ALA A 22 -1.26 -0.46 42.17
N PHE A 23 -2.20 0.00 41.34
CA PHE A 23 -2.66 1.38 41.32
C PHE A 23 -4.07 1.50 40.74
N THR A 24 -4.70 2.67 40.94
CA THR A 24 -6.03 2.98 40.40
C THR A 24 -5.92 4.15 39.42
N VAL A 25 -6.57 4.01 38.28
CA VAL A 25 -6.69 5.08 37.27
C VAL A 25 -8.13 5.56 37.25
N TYR A 26 -8.34 6.88 37.24
CA TYR A 26 -9.66 7.51 37.15
C TYR A 26 -9.91 8.02 35.74
N ASP A 27 -11.18 8.26 35.40
CA ASP A 27 -11.60 8.81 34.10
C ASP A 27 -11.00 8.06 32.90
N SER A 28 -10.92 6.74 33.04
CA SER A 28 -10.28 5.85 32.08
C SER A 28 -11.08 4.58 31.93
N ASP A 29 -11.01 4.06 30.71
CA ASP A 29 -11.86 3.03 30.19
C ASP A 29 -11.10 1.77 29.77
N PHE A 30 -9.82 1.96 29.48
CA PHE A 30 -8.85 0.93 29.23
C PHE A 30 -7.45 1.46 29.55
N VAL A 31 -6.63 0.68 30.25
CA VAL A 31 -5.23 1.00 30.53
C VAL A 31 -4.36 0.05 29.72
N VAL A 32 -3.44 0.59 28.93
CA VAL A 32 -2.47 -0.21 28.17
C VAL A 32 -1.06 0.04 28.68
N PHE A 33 -0.39 -1.03 29.09
CA PHE A 33 1.05 -1.00 29.32
C PHE A 33 1.77 -1.20 27.99
N VAL A 34 2.77 -0.38 27.73
CA VAL A 34 3.60 -0.50 26.54
C VAL A 34 5.04 -0.78 26.97
N SER A 35 5.60 -1.88 26.49
CA SER A 35 7.01 -2.21 26.68
C SER A 35 7.75 -2.33 25.35
N ALA A 36 9.07 -2.20 25.42
CA ALA A 36 9.96 -2.34 24.28
C ALA A 36 11.07 -3.33 24.64
N GLY A 37 10.74 -4.61 24.61
CA GLY A 37 11.62 -5.71 24.98
C GLY A 37 12.02 -6.57 23.77
N PRO A 38 13.20 -7.22 23.81
CA PRO A 38 13.56 -8.22 22.81
C PRO A 38 12.55 -9.39 22.84
N ASN A 39 12.47 -10.13 21.74
CA ASN A 39 11.89 -11.46 21.75
C ASN A 39 13.03 -12.46 21.93
N ASP A 40 12.91 -13.37 22.89
CA ASP A 40 13.97 -14.33 23.27
C ASP A 40 14.30 -15.33 22.15
N SER A 41 13.48 -15.39 21.09
CA SER A 41 13.74 -16.22 19.92
C SER A 41 14.31 -15.41 18.74
N PRO A 42 15.60 -15.58 18.38
CA PRO A 42 16.21 -14.90 17.23
C PRO A 42 15.61 -15.30 15.88
N SER A 43 14.87 -16.43 15.80
CA SER A 43 14.12 -16.86 14.61
C SER A 43 12.68 -16.31 14.55
N SER A 44 12.21 -15.63 15.60
CA SER A 44 10.85 -15.10 15.64
C SER A 44 10.70 -13.87 14.76
N SER A 45 9.77 -13.92 13.80
CA SER A 45 9.35 -12.79 12.95
C SER A 45 8.36 -11.84 13.64
N THR A 46 8.02 -12.10 14.92
CA THR A 46 7.08 -11.27 15.70
C THR A 46 7.57 -9.83 15.81
N LEU A 47 6.79 -8.88 15.28
CA LEU A 47 7.07 -7.44 15.38
C LEU A 47 6.61 -6.85 16.72
N ALA A 48 5.47 -7.32 17.20
CA ALA A 48 4.87 -6.94 18.47
C ALA A 48 3.98 -8.09 18.95
N TRP A 49 3.59 -8.07 20.21
CA TRP A 49 2.62 -9.01 20.76
C TRP A 49 1.82 -8.32 21.86
N ALA A 50 0.60 -8.78 22.10
CA ALA A 50 -0.25 -8.22 23.14
C ALA A 50 -1.21 -9.22 23.78
N GLN A 51 -1.69 -8.84 24.97
CA GLN A 51 -2.67 -9.63 25.71
C GLN A 51 -3.52 -8.75 26.62
N THR A 52 -4.71 -9.26 26.96
CA THR A 52 -5.51 -8.74 28.08
C THR A 52 -4.92 -9.24 29.40
N CYS A 53 -4.67 -8.33 30.33
CA CYS A 53 -4.18 -8.66 31.68
C CYS A 53 -5.30 -8.73 32.71
N VAL A 54 -6.24 -7.79 32.66
CA VAL A 54 -7.33 -7.65 33.65
C VAL A 54 -8.63 -7.48 32.90
N ARG A 55 -9.65 -8.16 33.40
CA ARG A 55 -11.04 -8.02 32.98
C ARG A 55 -11.88 -7.55 34.15
N ASP A 56 -12.83 -6.66 33.89
CA ASP A 56 -13.82 -6.25 34.87
C ASP A 56 -14.87 -7.35 35.07
N SER A 57 -15.30 -7.52 36.32
CA SER A 57 -16.36 -8.45 36.71
C SER A 57 -17.76 -7.83 36.66
N ALA A 58 -17.87 -6.50 36.61
CA ALA A 58 -19.16 -5.79 36.62
C ALA A 58 -19.86 -5.75 35.24
N THR A 59 -19.11 -5.86 34.15
CA THR A 59 -19.62 -6.11 32.79
C THR A 59 -18.92 -7.35 32.29
N PRO A 60 -19.62 -8.48 32.05
CA PRO A 60 -18.99 -9.79 32.10
C PRO A 60 -17.79 -9.86 31.16
N ASN A 61 -16.62 -10.01 31.77
CA ASN A 61 -15.33 -10.21 31.13
C ASN A 61 -14.84 -9.08 30.22
N ARG A 62 -15.27 -7.81 30.38
CA ARG A 62 -14.71 -6.69 29.62
C ARG A 62 -13.20 -6.49 29.94
N PRO A 63 -12.30 -6.48 28.94
CA PRO A 63 -10.91 -6.05 29.11
C PRO A 63 -10.83 -4.60 29.61
N THR A 64 -10.10 -4.40 30.70
CA THR A 64 -9.84 -3.07 31.27
C THR A 64 -8.36 -2.74 31.37
N VAL A 65 -7.50 -3.76 31.38
CA VAL A 65 -6.06 -3.58 31.35
C VAL A 65 -5.44 -4.53 30.34
N GLY A 66 -4.61 -4.00 29.46
CA GLY A 66 -3.85 -4.76 28.47
C GLY A 66 -2.36 -4.45 28.52
N TRP A 67 -1.58 -5.30 27.87
CA TRP A 67 -0.15 -5.11 27.70
C TRP A 67 0.24 -5.38 26.26
N ILE A 68 0.98 -4.44 25.67
CA ILE A 68 1.59 -4.55 24.34
C ILE A 68 3.11 -4.47 24.50
N ASN A 69 3.83 -5.37 23.86
CA ASN A 69 5.28 -5.29 23.72
C ASN A 69 5.66 -5.12 22.25
N ILE A 70 6.47 -4.11 21.94
CA ILE A 70 7.03 -3.88 20.61
C ILE A 70 8.48 -4.35 20.59
N VAL A 71 8.88 -5.13 19.58
CA VAL A 71 10.25 -5.66 19.47
C VAL A 71 11.15 -4.65 18.76
N PRO A 72 12.07 -3.95 19.45
CA PRO A 72 12.79 -2.80 18.87
C PRO A 72 13.68 -3.18 17.69
N SER A 73 14.28 -4.37 17.71
CA SER A 73 15.15 -4.87 16.63
C SER A 73 14.42 -5.08 15.30
N ARG A 74 13.08 -5.06 15.32
CA ARG A 74 12.22 -5.19 14.14
C ARG A 74 11.68 -3.85 13.64
N LEU A 75 11.98 -2.76 14.35
CA LEU A 75 11.67 -1.41 13.90
C LEU A 75 12.81 -0.87 13.04
N GLY A 76 12.47 -0.32 11.87
CA GLY A 76 13.42 0.45 11.06
C GLY A 76 13.64 1.86 11.64
N GLY A 77 14.50 2.65 10.98
CA GLY A 77 14.73 4.05 11.38
C GLY A 77 13.52 4.97 11.20
N THR A 78 12.49 4.53 10.47
CA THR A 78 11.21 5.24 10.28
C THR A 78 10.04 4.27 10.46
N VAL A 79 8.95 4.77 11.07
CA VAL A 79 7.72 3.98 11.28
C VAL A 79 6.90 3.93 9.99
N SER A 80 6.65 2.72 9.49
CA SER A 80 5.82 2.48 8.30
C SER A 80 4.34 2.36 8.67
N GLN A 81 3.45 2.58 7.69
CA GLN A 81 2.00 2.35 7.87
C GLN A 81 1.70 0.90 8.27
N LEU A 82 2.45 -0.06 7.75
CA LEU A 82 2.33 -1.46 8.12
C LEU A 82 2.64 -1.68 9.62
N GLN A 83 3.68 -1.04 10.16
CA GLN A 83 4.00 -1.13 11.59
C GLN A 83 2.91 -0.51 12.47
N VAL A 84 2.28 0.58 12.02
CA VAL A 84 1.11 1.16 12.71
C VAL A 84 -0.07 0.17 12.72
N ARG A 85 -0.34 -0.49 11.58
CA ARG A 85 -1.39 -1.50 11.47
C ARG A 85 -1.12 -2.71 12.37
N VAL A 86 0.12 -3.15 12.46
CA VAL A 86 0.53 -4.24 13.37
C VAL A 86 0.37 -3.82 14.84
N ALA A 87 0.77 -2.60 15.22
CA ALA A 87 0.52 -2.12 16.59
C ALA A 87 -0.99 -2.07 16.92
N ALA A 88 -1.82 -1.64 15.96
CA ALA A 88 -3.27 -1.67 16.12
C ALA A 88 -3.82 -3.12 16.25
N HIS A 89 -3.30 -4.06 15.44
CA HIS A 89 -3.64 -5.48 15.51
C HIS A 89 -3.39 -6.04 16.92
N GLU A 90 -2.21 -5.78 17.47
CA GLU A 90 -1.87 -6.20 18.83
C GLU A 90 -2.77 -5.52 19.87
N LEU A 91 -3.05 -4.23 19.72
CA LEU A 91 -4.00 -3.55 20.61
C LEU A 91 -5.40 -4.21 20.57
N SER A 92 -5.83 -4.70 19.41
CA SER A 92 -7.11 -5.42 19.26
C SER A 92 -7.13 -6.72 20.08
N HIS A 93 -6.01 -7.45 20.16
CA HIS A 93 -5.89 -8.60 21.07
C HIS A 93 -6.05 -8.19 22.53
N ALA A 94 -5.41 -7.09 22.94
CA ALA A 94 -5.51 -6.55 24.29
C ALA A 94 -6.95 -6.10 24.64
N LEU A 95 -7.69 -5.62 23.65
CA LEU A 95 -9.11 -5.26 23.72
C LEU A 95 -10.06 -6.47 23.67
N GLY A 96 -9.55 -7.69 23.57
CA GLY A 96 -10.37 -8.91 23.69
C GLY A 96 -10.69 -9.62 22.37
N PHE A 97 -10.07 -9.23 21.25
CA PHE A 97 -10.01 -10.07 20.07
C PHE A 97 -9.03 -11.23 20.34
N SER A 98 -9.37 -12.21 21.15
CA SER A 98 -8.47 -13.32 21.46
C SER A 98 -9.24 -14.56 21.85
N ALA A 99 -8.55 -15.72 21.80
CA ALA A 99 -9.10 -17.00 22.26
C ALA A 99 -10.44 -17.35 21.59
N LEU A 100 -10.58 -17.06 20.30
CA LEU A 100 -11.76 -17.38 19.49
C LEU A 100 -12.07 -18.88 19.51
N SER A 101 -11.04 -19.72 19.61
CA SER A 101 -11.17 -21.18 19.61
C SER A 101 -11.51 -21.84 20.95
N THR A 102 -11.47 -21.14 22.09
CA THR A 102 -11.53 -21.79 23.42
C THR A 102 -12.94 -22.09 23.95
N GLY A 103 -13.96 -22.07 23.09
CA GLY A 103 -15.33 -22.51 23.41
C GLY A 103 -16.12 -21.61 24.38
N ARG A 104 -15.48 -20.61 24.98
CA ARG A 104 -16.10 -19.60 25.84
C ARG A 104 -16.12 -18.27 25.12
N GLN A 105 -16.97 -18.18 24.09
CA GLN A 105 -17.32 -16.89 23.51
C GLN A 105 -18.52 -16.37 24.29
N ASP A 106 -18.26 -15.51 25.25
CA ASP A 106 -19.30 -14.66 25.80
C ASP A 106 -19.78 -13.76 24.65
N PHE A 107 -21.08 -13.81 24.33
CA PHE A 107 -21.66 -12.98 23.27
C PHE A 107 -23.08 -12.52 23.62
N TYR A 108 -23.55 -11.51 22.90
CA TYR A 108 -24.87 -10.92 23.05
C TYR A 108 -25.64 -10.99 21.74
N ASP A 109 -26.90 -11.40 21.83
CA ASP A 109 -27.83 -11.34 20.70
C ASP A 109 -28.21 -9.89 20.36
N GLU A 110 -28.92 -9.70 19.24
CA GLU A 110 -29.44 -8.39 18.83
C GLU A 110 -30.41 -7.78 19.85
N ASP A 111 -31.16 -8.62 20.57
CA ASP A 111 -32.08 -8.22 21.63
C ASP A 111 -31.39 -7.94 22.97
N GLY A 112 -30.07 -8.10 23.04
CA GLY A 112 -29.26 -7.90 24.24
C GLY A 112 -29.19 -9.12 25.17
N THR A 113 -29.68 -10.29 24.75
CA THR A 113 -29.57 -11.53 25.53
C THR A 113 -28.11 -11.98 25.63
N TYR A 114 -27.62 -12.15 26.86
CA TYR A 114 -26.27 -12.62 27.14
C TYR A 114 -26.15 -14.14 27.09
N HIS A 115 -25.11 -14.63 26.41
CA HIS A 115 -24.73 -16.04 26.36
C HIS A 115 -23.32 -16.23 26.87
N SER A 116 -23.14 -17.07 27.90
CA SER A 116 -21.83 -17.44 28.46
C SER A 116 -21.20 -18.68 27.81
N THR A 117 -21.92 -19.30 26.87
CA THR A 117 -21.52 -20.48 26.11
C THR A 117 -22.10 -20.39 24.72
N GLY A 118 -21.40 -20.93 23.72
CA GLY A 118 -21.83 -20.83 22.33
C GLY A 118 -20.96 -19.85 21.55
N GLY A 119 -21.54 -19.21 20.52
CA GLY A 119 -20.83 -18.29 19.62
C GLY A 119 -19.78 -18.96 18.74
N MET A 120 -19.59 -20.28 18.89
CA MET A 120 -18.61 -21.10 18.21
C MET A 120 -19.20 -22.43 17.77
N LYS A 121 -18.80 -22.89 16.59
CA LYS A 121 -19.21 -24.19 16.05
C LYS A 121 -18.07 -24.86 15.30
N LYS A 122 -17.89 -26.17 15.50
CA LYS A 122 -17.00 -27.00 14.68
C LYS A 122 -17.81 -27.72 13.61
N VAL A 123 -17.40 -27.60 12.35
CA VAL A 123 -18.12 -28.18 11.20
C VAL A 123 -17.14 -28.87 10.26
N TYR A 124 -17.52 -30.01 9.69
CA TYR A 124 -16.77 -30.62 8.59
C TYR A 124 -17.16 -29.96 7.27
N ARG A 125 -16.16 -29.49 6.51
CA ARG A 125 -16.35 -28.90 5.18
C ARG A 125 -15.90 -29.90 4.13
N ASP A 126 -16.85 -30.54 3.46
CA ASP A 126 -16.55 -31.52 2.41
C ASP A 126 -15.68 -30.91 1.30
N GLY A 127 -15.97 -29.66 0.89
CA GLY A 127 -15.21 -28.93 -0.11
C GLY A 127 -13.77 -28.56 0.31
N LEU A 128 -13.42 -28.67 1.60
CA LEU A 128 -12.07 -28.49 2.13
C LEU A 128 -11.43 -29.80 2.61
N GLY A 129 -12.22 -30.87 2.76
CA GLY A 129 -11.78 -32.14 3.32
C GLY A 129 -11.36 -32.09 4.79
N LYS A 130 -11.73 -31.04 5.55
CA LYS A 130 -11.33 -30.85 6.95
C LYS A 130 -12.43 -30.32 7.85
N TYR A 131 -12.22 -30.48 9.16
CA TYR A 131 -12.98 -29.76 10.17
C TYR A 131 -12.46 -28.33 10.29
N VAL A 132 -13.39 -27.38 10.39
CA VAL A 132 -13.10 -25.96 10.64
C VAL A 132 -13.83 -25.50 11.89
N ASN A 133 -13.29 -24.47 12.55
CA ASN A 133 -13.94 -23.80 13.67
C ASN A 133 -14.51 -22.46 13.17
N LEU A 134 -15.75 -22.16 13.56
CA LEU A 134 -16.50 -21.01 13.08
C LEU A 134 -16.95 -20.13 14.24
N ILE A 135 -16.80 -18.82 14.11
CA ILE A 135 -17.60 -17.86 14.88
C ILE A 135 -19.00 -17.83 14.28
N VAL A 136 -20.02 -17.95 15.14
CA VAL A 136 -21.44 -17.98 14.74
C VAL A 136 -22.28 -16.90 15.41
N THR A 137 -21.64 -15.83 15.90
CA THR A 137 -22.35 -14.74 16.57
C THR A 137 -23.13 -13.88 15.56
N PRO A 138 -24.26 -13.27 15.96
CA PRO A 138 -25.24 -12.73 15.01
C PRO A 138 -24.68 -11.64 14.08
N ARG A 139 -24.02 -10.61 14.63
CA ARG A 139 -23.53 -9.47 13.83
C ARG A 139 -22.33 -9.86 12.98
N VAL A 140 -21.46 -10.74 13.49
CA VAL A 140 -20.35 -11.29 12.69
C VAL A 140 -20.88 -12.02 11.45
N ILE A 141 -21.91 -12.86 11.62
CA ILE A 141 -22.56 -13.53 10.48
C ILE A 141 -23.16 -12.49 9.54
N GLU A 142 -23.93 -11.53 10.04
CA GLU A 142 -24.55 -10.47 9.23
C GLU A 142 -23.52 -9.75 8.34
N LYS A 143 -22.44 -9.20 8.94
CA LYS A 143 -21.41 -8.46 8.18
C LYS A 143 -20.61 -9.34 7.24
N ALA A 144 -20.38 -10.61 7.59
CA ALA A 144 -19.71 -11.55 6.70
C ALA A 144 -20.60 -11.95 5.51
N LYS A 145 -21.92 -12.09 5.70
CA LYS A 145 -22.86 -12.30 4.59
C LYS A 145 -22.81 -11.14 3.61
N ASP A 146 -22.80 -9.91 4.12
CA ASP A 146 -22.67 -8.71 3.31
C ASP A 146 -21.38 -8.69 2.51
N HIS A 147 -20.23 -8.97 3.13
CA HIS A 147 -18.94 -8.96 2.42
C HIS A 147 -18.86 -10.07 1.36
N PHE A 148 -19.09 -11.32 1.74
CA PHE A 148 -18.91 -12.47 0.85
C PHE A 148 -20.07 -12.66 -0.14
N GLY A 149 -21.24 -12.07 0.09
CA GLY A 149 -22.45 -12.32 -0.70
C GLY A 149 -22.97 -13.75 -0.55
N CYS A 150 -22.89 -14.32 0.65
CA CYS A 150 -23.30 -15.70 0.95
C CYS A 150 -24.46 -15.72 1.94
N GLU A 151 -25.71 -15.69 1.45
CA GLU A 151 -26.90 -15.63 2.31
C GLU A 151 -27.06 -16.82 3.28
N THR A 152 -26.54 -17.99 2.89
CA THR A 152 -26.59 -19.22 3.68
C THR A 152 -25.37 -19.42 4.56
N LEU A 153 -24.57 -18.37 4.80
CA LEU A 153 -23.38 -18.45 5.65
C LEU A 153 -23.76 -18.94 7.06
N ASP A 154 -23.09 -19.98 7.50
CA ASP A 154 -23.32 -20.67 8.78
C ASP A 154 -22.24 -20.38 9.83
N GLY A 155 -21.34 -19.44 9.54
CA GLY A 155 -20.30 -18.94 10.43
C GLY A 155 -19.02 -18.52 9.71
N VAL A 156 -18.14 -17.85 10.43
CA VAL A 156 -16.89 -17.28 9.91
C VAL A 156 -15.69 -18.08 10.43
N GLU A 157 -14.84 -18.56 9.51
CA GLU A 157 -13.72 -19.45 9.84
C GLU A 157 -12.63 -18.75 10.67
N ILE A 158 -12.19 -19.44 11.73
CA ILE A 158 -11.07 -19.05 12.57
C ILE A 158 -9.79 -19.72 12.07
N GLU A 159 -8.67 -19.02 12.16
CA GLU A 159 -7.37 -19.57 11.81
C GLU A 159 -7.04 -20.86 12.57
N ASP A 160 -6.59 -21.88 11.85
CA ASP A 160 -6.21 -23.19 12.38
C ASP A 160 -4.74 -23.55 12.10
N GLY A 161 -4.01 -22.73 11.34
CA GLY A 161 -2.57 -22.87 11.08
C GLY A 161 -1.68 -21.85 11.81
N GLY A 162 -0.36 -21.94 11.60
CA GLY A 162 0.61 -20.93 12.08
C GLY A 162 1.08 -21.10 13.54
N GLY A 163 0.63 -22.14 14.23
CA GLY A 163 1.03 -22.48 15.59
C GLY A 163 0.20 -21.78 16.70
N ALA A 164 0.58 -22.00 17.97
CA ALA A 164 -0.24 -21.63 19.12
C ALA A 164 -0.48 -20.12 19.32
N GLY A 165 0.40 -19.26 18.78
CA GLY A 165 0.21 -17.80 18.80
C GLY A 165 -0.71 -17.27 17.71
N THR A 166 -1.01 -18.08 16.70
CA THR A 166 -1.79 -17.69 15.52
C THR A 166 -3.13 -18.42 15.49
N ALA A 167 -3.10 -19.75 15.53
CA ALA A 167 -4.29 -20.58 15.49
C ALA A 167 -5.23 -20.23 16.66
N GLY A 168 -6.50 -20.02 16.33
CA GLY A 168 -7.54 -19.83 17.31
C GLY A 168 -7.73 -18.41 17.86
N SER A 169 -6.97 -17.42 17.37
CA SER A 169 -7.08 -16.01 17.79
C SER A 169 -7.19 -15.02 16.63
N HIS A 170 -7.33 -15.52 15.41
CA HIS A 170 -7.34 -14.73 14.17
C HIS A 170 -8.43 -15.19 13.23
N TRP A 171 -8.84 -14.33 12.30
CA TRP A 171 -9.63 -14.75 11.15
C TRP A 171 -8.79 -15.63 10.22
N LYS A 172 -9.45 -16.57 9.53
CA LYS A 172 -8.79 -17.47 8.60
C LYS A 172 -8.18 -16.71 7.41
N GLY A 173 -6.86 -16.76 7.26
CA GLY A 173 -6.14 -16.04 6.21
C GLY A 173 -6.59 -16.41 4.79
N ARG A 174 -6.95 -17.68 4.56
CA ARG A 174 -7.46 -18.18 3.25
C ARG A 174 -8.64 -17.37 2.70
N ILE A 175 -9.51 -16.82 3.56
CA ILE A 175 -10.72 -16.10 3.14
C ILE A 175 -10.65 -14.59 3.44
N PHE A 176 -9.65 -14.15 4.20
CA PHE A 176 -9.55 -12.78 4.73
C PHE A 176 -8.15 -12.16 4.56
N LEU A 177 -7.42 -12.48 3.51
CA LEU A 177 -6.01 -12.04 3.33
C LEU A 177 -5.75 -10.53 3.59
N GLU A 178 -6.75 -9.69 3.32
CA GLU A 178 -6.71 -8.24 3.48
C GLU A 178 -7.29 -7.75 4.83
N GLU A 179 -7.70 -8.63 5.74
CA GLU A 179 -8.32 -8.26 7.02
C GLU A 179 -7.25 -8.01 8.10
N ALA A 180 -7.42 -6.98 8.91
CA ALA A 180 -6.42 -6.55 9.88
C ALA A 180 -6.11 -7.57 10.99
N MET A 181 -7.00 -8.51 11.28
CA MET A 181 -6.92 -9.54 12.32
C MET A 181 -6.62 -10.94 11.76
N VAL A 182 -5.99 -11.04 10.58
CA VAL A 182 -5.32 -12.28 10.16
C VAL A 182 -3.97 -12.42 10.86
N GLY A 183 -3.61 -13.64 11.24
CA GLY A 183 -2.42 -13.89 12.09
C GLY A 183 -1.09 -14.00 11.35
N VAL A 184 -0.98 -13.36 10.18
CA VAL A 184 0.25 -13.29 9.40
C VAL A 184 0.37 -11.92 8.75
N ILE A 185 1.56 -11.34 8.79
CA ILE A 185 1.86 -10.13 8.03
C ILE A 185 2.00 -10.53 6.56
N THR A 186 1.10 -10.01 5.73
CA THR A 186 1.10 -10.26 4.29
C THR A 186 1.53 -9.00 3.55
N THR A 187 1.76 -9.12 2.25
CA THR A 187 2.06 -7.96 1.39
C THR A 187 0.81 -7.20 0.95
N ALA A 188 -0.37 -7.65 1.37
CA ALA A 188 -1.65 -6.98 1.07
C ALA A 188 -1.89 -5.83 2.05
N ALA A 189 -2.72 -4.84 1.68
CA ALA A 189 -3.22 -3.92 2.69
C ALA A 189 -4.14 -4.63 3.69
N LEU A 190 -4.07 -4.14 4.92
CA LEU A 190 -4.82 -4.64 6.06
C LEU A 190 -5.90 -3.64 6.45
N PHE A 191 -7.14 -4.13 6.50
CA PHE A 191 -8.36 -3.35 6.70
C PHE A 191 -9.07 -3.76 7.99
N TYR A 192 -9.48 -2.80 8.81
CA TYR A 192 -10.39 -3.05 9.93
C TYR A 192 -11.81 -3.13 9.41
N SER A 193 -12.22 -4.35 9.09
CA SER A 193 -13.52 -4.63 8.50
C SER A 193 -14.67 -4.47 9.49
N SER A 194 -15.88 -4.29 8.96
CA SER A 194 -17.12 -4.41 9.73
C SER A 194 -17.26 -5.77 10.42
N VAL A 195 -16.66 -6.85 9.88
CA VAL A 195 -16.65 -8.19 10.50
C VAL A 195 -15.89 -8.17 11.83
N THR A 196 -14.72 -7.53 11.87
CA THR A 196 -13.94 -7.37 13.11
C THR A 196 -14.65 -6.46 14.12
N LEU A 197 -15.24 -5.36 13.65
CA LEU A 197 -16.03 -4.46 14.51
C LEU A 197 -17.26 -5.17 15.09
N ALA A 198 -17.94 -6.00 14.29
CA ALA A 198 -19.08 -6.79 14.71
C ALA A 198 -18.71 -7.83 15.77
N LEU A 199 -17.51 -8.43 15.70
CA LEU A 199 -17.04 -9.30 16.78
C LEU A 199 -16.92 -8.53 18.09
N PHE A 200 -16.33 -7.32 18.08
CA PHE A 200 -16.25 -6.47 19.27
C PHE A 200 -17.63 -6.08 19.81
N GLU A 201 -18.61 -5.84 18.94
CA GLU A 201 -19.98 -5.57 19.36
C GLU A 201 -20.67 -6.78 19.97
N ASP A 202 -20.53 -7.95 19.33
CA ASP A 202 -21.13 -9.19 19.82
C ASP A 202 -20.54 -9.59 21.19
N ARG A 203 -19.33 -9.13 21.55
CA ARG A 203 -18.81 -9.26 22.93
C ARG A 203 -19.62 -8.49 23.99
N GLY A 204 -20.39 -7.49 23.57
CA GLY A 204 -21.36 -6.73 24.37
C GLY A 204 -20.81 -5.63 25.26
N TYR A 205 -19.51 -5.35 25.22
CA TYR A 205 -18.94 -4.21 25.93
C TYR A 205 -18.48 -3.07 25.02
N TYR A 206 -18.45 -3.27 23.69
CA TYR A 206 -18.19 -2.23 22.70
C TYR A 206 -19.42 -1.94 21.84
N THR A 207 -19.60 -0.68 21.48
CA THR A 207 -20.50 -0.24 20.41
C THR A 207 -19.67 0.35 19.29
N PRO A 208 -19.56 -0.31 18.12
CA PRO A 208 -18.77 0.19 17.02
C PRO A 208 -19.48 1.32 16.26
N ASP A 209 -18.67 2.23 15.71
CA ASP A 209 -19.10 3.14 14.65
C ASP A 209 -18.77 2.52 13.29
N TYR A 210 -19.74 1.80 12.72
CA TYR A 210 -19.59 1.13 11.42
C TYR A 210 -19.33 2.10 10.26
N SER A 211 -19.59 3.41 10.40
CA SER A 211 -19.22 4.39 9.35
C SER A 211 -17.70 4.52 9.16
N LYS A 212 -16.93 3.98 10.10
CA LYS A 212 -15.46 3.95 10.08
C LYS A 212 -14.90 2.58 9.67
N ALA A 213 -15.75 1.60 9.39
CA ALA A 213 -15.33 0.31 8.89
C ALA A 213 -14.65 0.46 7.52
N GLU A 214 -13.54 -0.24 7.32
CA GLU A 214 -12.76 -0.18 6.09
C GLU A 214 -13.19 -1.30 5.13
N ASP A 215 -14.48 -1.35 4.73
CA ASP A 215 -15.09 -2.46 3.96
C ASP A 215 -14.78 -2.45 2.44
N ASN A 216 -13.80 -1.64 2.02
CA ASN A 216 -13.36 -1.53 0.62
C ASN A 216 -12.23 -2.49 0.25
N TYR A 217 -12.01 -3.54 1.04
CA TYR A 217 -11.10 -4.65 0.72
C TYR A 217 -11.75 -5.63 -0.27
N ASN A 218 -10.99 -6.13 -1.24
CA ASN A 218 -11.53 -6.88 -2.37
C ASN A 218 -11.50 -8.39 -2.15
N PHE A 219 -10.62 -8.88 -1.28
CA PHE A 219 -10.42 -10.31 -1.09
C PHE A 219 -11.71 -11.01 -0.64
N GLY A 220 -12.24 -11.92 -1.47
CA GLY A 220 -13.49 -12.64 -1.19
C GLY A 220 -14.79 -11.83 -1.37
N TYR A 221 -14.70 -10.56 -1.76
CA TYR A 221 -15.87 -9.70 -1.89
C TYR A 221 -16.86 -10.24 -2.94
N LYS A 222 -18.10 -10.50 -2.50
CA LYS A 222 -19.20 -11.03 -3.32
C LYS A 222 -18.87 -12.32 -4.12
N LYS A 223 -17.93 -13.14 -3.64
CA LYS A 223 -17.56 -14.42 -4.26
C LYS A 223 -18.52 -15.58 -3.96
N GLY A 224 -19.47 -15.37 -3.06
CA GLY A 224 -20.48 -16.36 -2.68
C GLY A 224 -19.94 -17.47 -1.76
N CYS A 225 -20.81 -18.42 -1.44
CA CYS A 225 -20.51 -19.46 -0.44
C CYS A 225 -19.40 -20.44 -0.86
N ASP A 226 -19.25 -20.68 -2.17
CA ASP A 226 -18.23 -21.58 -2.70
C ASP A 226 -16.81 -21.12 -2.33
N PHE A 227 -16.55 -19.82 -2.37
CA PHE A 227 -15.28 -19.22 -1.92
C PHE A 227 -14.91 -19.64 -0.50
N LEU A 228 -15.91 -19.68 0.38
CA LEU A 228 -15.76 -20.02 1.79
C LEU A 228 -15.66 -21.53 2.02
N MET A 229 -16.41 -22.34 1.28
CA MET A 229 -16.62 -23.75 1.57
C MET A 229 -15.77 -24.71 0.73
N LYS A 230 -15.13 -24.23 -0.35
CA LYS A 230 -14.30 -25.04 -1.25
C LYS A 230 -12.84 -24.59 -1.23
N THR A 231 -11.94 -25.48 -1.66
CA THR A 231 -10.52 -25.14 -1.80
C THR A 231 -10.32 -23.98 -2.77
N CYS A 232 -9.24 -23.21 -2.59
CA CYS A 232 -8.85 -22.15 -3.53
C CYS A 232 -8.72 -22.68 -4.96
N LYS A 233 -8.21 -23.91 -5.14
CA LYS A 233 -8.07 -24.53 -6.46
C LYS A 233 -9.42 -24.80 -7.11
N ALA A 234 -10.37 -25.38 -6.37
CA ALA A 234 -11.71 -25.64 -6.88
C ALA A 234 -12.41 -24.33 -7.26
N ASN A 235 -12.27 -23.29 -6.44
CA ASN A 235 -12.83 -21.97 -6.73
C ASN A 235 -12.20 -21.30 -7.96
N THR A 236 -10.89 -21.44 -8.17
CA THR A 236 -10.23 -20.91 -9.36
C THR A 236 -10.61 -21.70 -10.62
N ASP A 237 -10.70 -23.02 -10.53
CA ASP A 237 -11.10 -23.86 -11.68
C ASP A 237 -12.54 -23.60 -12.12
N SER A 238 -13.44 -23.28 -11.18
CA SER A 238 -14.83 -22.92 -11.49
C SER A 238 -15.03 -21.45 -11.83
N GLY A 239 -13.97 -20.64 -11.88
CA GLY A 239 -14.03 -19.21 -12.18
C GLY A 239 -14.64 -18.34 -11.07
N VAL A 240 -14.81 -18.88 -9.86
CA VAL A 240 -15.31 -18.14 -8.69
C VAL A 240 -14.22 -17.19 -8.17
N ALA A 241 -12.98 -17.68 -8.03
CA ALA A 241 -11.88 -16.93 -7.43
C ALA A 241 -10.73 -16.67 -8.41
N ASP A 242 -10.32 -15.41 -8.49
CA ASP A 242 -9.17 -14.90 -9.26
C ASP A 242 -8.06 -14.35 -8.35
N GLU A 243 -8.25 -14.43 -7.04
CA GLU A 243 -7.31 -14.07 -5.98
C GLU A 243 -6.05 -14.96 -5.93
N PHE A 244 -6.17 -16.21 -6.39
CA PHE A 244 -5.16 -17.26 -6.24
C PHE A 244 -4.40 -17.50 -7.55
N CYS A 245 -3.17 -18.02 -7.44
CA CYS A 245 -2.31 -18.28 -8.59
C CYS A 245 -1.68 -19.68 -8.51
N PHE A 246 -1.88 -20.54 -9.51
CA PHE A 246 -1.37 -21.93 -9.46
C PHE A 246 -0.21 -22.15 -10.42
N THR A 247 0.75 -21.22 -10.44
CA THR A 247 1.92 -21.30 -11.34
C THR A 247 3.19 -20.97 -10.59
N LYS A 248 4.18 -21.87 -10.66
CA LYS A 248 5.54 -21.59 -10.20
C LYS A 248 6.20 -20.62 -11.18
N ASP A 249 6.11 -19.34 -10.87
CA ASP A 249 6.64 -18.27 -11.72
C ASP A 249 8.17 -18.20 -11.59
N SER A 250 8.86 -17.96 -12.71
CA SER A 250 10.29 -17.59 -12.69
C SER A 250 10.46 -16.21 -12.02
N ALA A 251 11.67 -15.88 -11.59
CA ALA A 251 11.96 -14.53 -11.05
C ALA A 251 11.63 -13.39 -12.04
N THR A 252 11.60 -13.69 -13.34
CA THR A 252 11.29 -12.74 -14.41
C THR A 252 9.80 -12.58 -14.68
N LYS A 253 8.94 -13.48 -14.20
CA LYS A 253 7.50 -13.43 -14.42
C LYS A 253 6.83 -12.70 -13.26
N GLN A 254 6.68 -11.39 -13.43
CA GLN A 254 6.08 -10.49 -12.45
C GLN A 254 4.57 -10.36 -12.69
N ARG A 255 3.83 -10.09 -11.61
CA ARG A 255 2.38 -9.89 -11.63
C ARG A 255 1.99 -8.78 -10.66
N CYS A 256 0.80 -8.24 -10.81
CA CYS A 256 0.18 -7.45 -9.76
C CYS A 256 -0.32 -8.30 -8.61
N THR A 257 -0.13 -7.84 -7.37
CA THR A 257 -0.88 -8.36 -6.22
C THR A 257 -2.38 -8.18 -6.45
N TYR A 258 -3.22 -9.02 -5.82
CA TYR A 258 -4.67 -8.95 -6.02
C TYR A 258 -5.23 -7.57 -5.65
N ASP A 259 -4.81 -7.00 -4.52
CA ASP A 259 -5.15 -5.64 -4.08
C ASP A 259 -4.57 -4.51 -4.96
N ARG A 260 -3.76 -4.87 -5.97
CA ARG A 260 -3.06 -3.99 -6.91
C ARG A 260 -2.16 -2.97 -6.22
N GLN A 261 -1.61 -3.23 -5.04
CA GLN A 261 -0.71 -2.29 -4.37
C GLN A 261 0.76 -2.57 -4.60
N GLY A 262 1.11 -3.74 -5.14
CA GLY A 262 2.49 -4.11 -5.38
C GLY A 262 2.68 -4.91 -6.66
N ILE A 263 3.93 -4.91 -7.09
CA ILE A 263 4.46 -5.82 -8.10
C ILE A 263 5.08 -7.00 -7.36
N GLY A 264 4.74 -8.20 -7.79
CA GLY A 264 5.11 -9.43 -7.10
C GLY A 264 5.26 -10.62 -8.02
N ARG A 265 5.22 -11.80 -7.41
CA ARG A 265 5.13 -13.08 -8.10
C ARG A 265 4.26 -14.04 -7.30
N CYS A 266 3.78 -15.08 -7.97
CA CYS A 266 3.08 -16.15 -7.29
C CYS A 266 3.99 -16.85 -6.26
N ASN A 267 3.55 -16.94 -5.00
CA ASN A 267 4.36 -17.43 -3.87
C ASN A 267 4.40 -18.97 -3.76
N VAL A 268 4.48 -19.66 -4.89
CA VAL A 268 4.60 -21.13 -4.92
C VAL A 268 6.00 -21.56 -4.48
N GLN A 269 6.09 -22.47 -3.52
CA GLN A 269 7.33 -23.09 -3.07
C GLN A 269 7.24 -24.63 -3.08
N SER A 270 8.40 -25.26 -2.93
CA SER A 270 8.53 -26.71 -2.88
C SER A 270 8.58 -27.18 -1.42
N TYR A 271 7.95 -28.31 -1.14
CA TYR A 271 7.85 -28.93 0.17
C TYR A 271 8.26 -30.41 0.12
N ASP A 272 8.97 -30.86 1.15
CA ASP A 272 9.25 -32.27 1.38
C ASP A 272 8.07 -32.90 2.13
N GLY A 273 7.02 -33.28 1.39
CA GLY A 273 5.84 -33.96 1.92
C GLY A 273 4.69 -33.04 2.31
N LEU A 274 4.18 -32.25 1.35
CA LEU A 274 2.95 -31.47 1.54
C LEU A 274 1.75 -32.41 1.75
N SER A 275 0.93 -32.13 2.77
CA SER A 275 -0.27 -32.93 3.06
C SER A 275 -1.22 -33.01 1.86
N GLN A 276 -1.82 -34.18 1.63
CA GLN A 276 -2.68 -34.46 0.47
C GLN A 276 -3.80 -33.43 0.26
N MET A 277 -4.37 -32.92 1.36
CA MET A 277 -5.44 -31.92 1.34
C MET A 277 -5.00 -30.53 0.84
N TYR A 278 -3.70 -30.26 0.81
CA TYR A 278 -3.10 -28.99 0.38
C TYR A 278 -2.37 -29.10 -0.97
N GLN A 279 -2.40 -30.28 -1.61
CA GLN A 279 -1.81 -30.52 -2.93
C GLN A 279 -2.74 -30.02 -4.04
N TYR A 280 -2.64 -28.74 -4.38
CA TYR A 280 -3.48 -28.10 -5.38
C TYR A 280 -2.96 -28.16 -6.81
N MET A 281 -1.67 -28.48 -6.97
CA MET A 281 -0.95 -28.44 -8.24
C MET A 281 -0.66 -29.85 -8.74
N SER A 282 -0.37 -29.98 -10.04
CA SER A 282 -0.05 -31.28 -10.66
C SER A 282 1.19 -31.94 -10.05
N ASP A 283 2.14 -31.12 -9.60
CA ASP A 283 3.28 -31.58 -8.78
C ASP A 283 2.86 -31.52 -7.30
N PRO A 284 2.76 -32.67 -6.61
CA PRO A 284 2.29 -32.74 -5.22
C PRO A 284 3.28 -32.13 -4.22
N SER A 285 4.51 -31.80 -4.64
CA SER A 285 5.48 -31.09 -3.80
C SER A 285 5.28 -29.57 -3.80
N LEU A 286 4.39 -29.03 -4.63
CA LEU A 286 4.18 -27.59 -4.77
C LEU A 286 2.93 -27.10 -4.03
N GLY A 287 3.09 -25.97 -3.33
CA GLY A 287 2.00 -25.25 -2.68
C GLY A 287 2.37 -23.78 -2.45
N GLY A 288 1.41 -22.97 -2.02
CA GLY A 288 1.66 -21.59 -1.57
C GLY A 288 2.52 -21.56 -0.32
N SER A 289 3.23 -20.45 -0.07
CA SER A 289 4.22 -20.36 1.01
C SER A 289 3.65 -20.13 2.42
N MET A 290 2.33 -20.03 2.57
CA MET A 290 1.67 -19.63 3.82
C MET A 290 0.68 -20.68 4.30
N GLU A 291 0.90 -21.20 5.50
CA GLU A 291 0.02 -22.18 6.16
C GLU A 291 -1.35 -21.58 6.50
N THR A 292 -1.41 -20.31 6.92
CA THR A 292 -2.65 -19.58 7.25
C THR A 292 -3.61 -19.42 6.07
N LEU A 293 -3.08 -19.53 4.85
CA LEU A 293 -3.87 -19.56 3.62
C LEU A 293 -4.22 -20.98 3.19
N ASP A 294 -4.07 -21.99 4.05
CA ASP A 294 -4.18 -23.42 3.70
C ASP A 294 -3.26 -23.78 2.52
N TYR A 295 -2.07 -23.18 2.46
CA TYR A 295 -1.12 -23.30 1.34
C TYR A 295 -1.71 -22.87 -0.01
N CYS A 296 -2.78 -22.07 -0.03
CA CYS A 296 -3.29 -21.47 -1.25
C CYS A 296 -2.30 -20.42 -1.76
N PRO A 297 -1.74 -20.60 -2.96
CA PRO A 297 -0.78 -19.65 -3.51
C PRO A 297 -1.47 -18.34 -3.95
N VAL A 298 -0.85 -17.23 -3.61
CA VAL A 298 -1.25 -15.86 -3.95
C VAL A 298 -0.06 -15.09 -4.50
N VAL A 299 -0.32 -13.97 -5.17
CA VAL A 299 0.78 -13.08 -5.61
C VAL A 299 1.27 -12.28 -4.41
N SER A 300 2.51 -12.53 -3.99
CA SER A 300 3.18 -11.73 -2.94
C SER A 300 4.04 -10.64 -3.58
N ALA A 301 3.90 -9.41 -3.10
CA ALA A 301 4.71 -8.29 -3.57
C ALA A 301 6.20 -8.49 -3.24
N TYR A 302 7.07 -7.89 -4.05
CA TYR A 302 8.46 -7.69 -3.66
C TYR A 302 8.58 -6.50 -2.70
N ASP A 303 9.46 -6.61 -1.71
CA ASP A 303 9.65 -5.59 -0.67
C ASP A 303 9.99 -4.20 -1.22
N ASN A 304 10.62 -4.14 -2.41
CA ASN A 304 11.04 -2.92 -3.07
C ASN A 304 10.11 -2.49 -4.24
N ALA A 305 8.94 -3.11 -4.40
CA ALA A 305 8.08 -2.90 -5.57
C ALA A 305 6.62 -2.61 -5.21
N TYR A 306 6.37 -1.97 -4.07
CA TYR A 306 5.06 -1.42 -3.71
C TYR A 306 4.75 -0.15 -4.51
N CYS A 307 3.69 -0.19 -5.32
CA CYS A 307 3.25 0.94 -6.12
C CYS A 307 2.83 2.15 -5.27
N VAL A 308 2.34 1.91 -4.06
CA VAL A 308 1.81 2.94 -3.16
C VAL A 308 2.87 3.75 -2.40
N MET A 309 4.12 3.32 -2.43
CA MET A 309 5.23 4.02 -1.81
C MET A 309 5.70 5.16 -2.71
N LYS A 310 6.22 6.26 -2.16
CA LYS A 310 6.86 7.27 -3.02
C LYS A 310 8.22 6.74 -3.46
N GLY A 311 8.45 6.69 -4.77
CA GLY A 311 9.70 6.22 -5.34
C GLY A 311 9.87 6.69 -6.78
N GLU A 312 11.10 6.96 -7.17
CA GLU A 312 11.46 7.28 -8.55
C GLU A 312 12.66 6.42 -8.95
N GLY A 313 12.51 5.66 -10.03
CA GLY A 313 13.62 4.93 -10.64
C GLY A 313 14.50 5.86 -11.47
N LEU A 314 15.77 5.49 -11.66
CA LEU A 314 16.73 6.22 -12.51
C LEU A 314 16.32 6.25 -14.00
N PHE A 315 15.53 5.27 -14.45
CA PHE A 315 14.96 5.18 -15.79
C PHE A 315 13.53 4.67 -15.72
N ASN A 316 12.62 5.31 -16.45
CA ASN A 316 11.20 4.98 -16.42
C ASN A 316 10.62 4.68 -17.81
N PHE A 317 11.27 3.77 -18.53
CA PHE A 317 10.85 3.31 -19.86
C PHE A 317 9.49 2.58 -19.84
N TYR A 318 9.04 2.14 -18.66
CA TYR A 318 7.76 1.48 -18.44
C TYR A 318 6.65 2.44 -17.96
N GLY A 319 6.98 3.69 -17.64
CA GLY A 319 5.99 4.65 -17.14
C GLY A 319 5.47 4.38 -15.72
N HIS A 320 6.24 3.69 -14.87
CA HIS A 320 5.95 3.57 -13.44
C HIS A 320 5.94 4.94 -12.76
N GLU A 321 4.85 5.27 -12.08
CA GLU A 321 4.80 6.39 -11.14
C GLU A 321 4.33 5.84 -9.79
N PHE A 322 5.19 5.96 -8.77
CA PHE A 322 4.92 5.43 -7.44
C PHE A 322 4.40 6.54 -6.52
N ALA A 323 3.15 6.42 -6.07
CA ALA A 323 2.44 7.41 -5.28
C ALA A 323 1.34 6.72 -4.45
N PRO A 324 0.82 7.33 -3.37
CA PRO A 324 -0.25 6.72 -2.56
C PRO A 324 -1.49 6.30 -3.36
N THR A 325 -1.79 7.01 -4.45
CA THR A 325 -2.91 6.71 -5.36
C THR A 325 -2.56 5.72 -6.47
N SER A 326 -1.30 5.31 -6.59
CA SER A 326 -0.85 4.37 -7.61
C SER A 326 -1.29 2.95 -7.32
N ARG A 327 -1.66 2.25 -8.39
CA ARG A 327 -2.02 0.83 -8.37
C ARG A 327 -1.26 0.09 -9.46
N CYS A 328 -1.14 -1.21 -9.29
CA CYS A 328 -0.51 -2.11 -10.24
C CYS A 328 -1.50 -2.50 -11.33
N PHE A 329 -1.07 -2.36 -12.58
CA PHE A 329 -1.82 -2.76 -13.76
C PHE A 329 -0.99 -3.67 -14.65
N GLU A 330 -1.61 -4.72 -15.18
CA GLU A 330 -1.04 -5.50 -16.27
C GLU A 330 -1.10 -4.68 -17.55
N SER A 331 0.03 -4.54 -18.24
CA SER A 331 0.17 -3.53 -19.28
C SER A 331 1.32 -3.85 -20.24
N THR A 332 1.17 -3.44 -21.49
CA THR A 332 2.27 -3.39 -22.47
C THR A 332 2.83 -1.97 -22.63
N LEU A 333 2.45 -1.05 -21.74
CA LEU A 333 2.84 0.35 -21.80
C LEU A 333 4.37 0.46 -21.79
N MET A 334 4.87 1.27 -22.72
CA MET A 334 6.27 1.58 -22.88
C MET A 334 6.46 2.97 -23.49
N THR A 335 7.56 3.64 -23.13
CA THR A 335 7.99 4.87 -23.78
C THR A 335 8.44 4.60 -25.22
N ASN A 336 8.04 5.44 -26.17
CA ASN A 336 8.36 5.29 -27.58
C ASN A 336 9.88 5.18 -27.82
N GLY A 337 10.27 4.34 -28.78
CA GLY A 337 11.67 4.14 -29.16
C GLY A 337 12.39 3.03 -28.36
N PHE A 338 11.74 2.44 -27.37
CA PHE A 338 12.22 1.24 -26.70
C PHE A 338 11.51 -0.02 -27.21
N PRO A 339 12.19 -1.18 -27.28
CA PRO A 339 11.57 -2.41 -27.74
C PRO A 339 10.55 -2.92 -26.74
N ASN A 340 9.33 -3.19 -27.21
CA ASN A 340 8.23 -3.71 -26.39
C ASN A 340 8.68 -4.97 -25.62
N ALA A 341 8.71 -4.86 -24.29
CA ALA A 341 9.09 -5.95 -23.38
C ALA A 341 7.95 -6.93 -23.08
N GLY A 342 6.80 -6.79 -23.76
CA GLY A 342 5.60 -7.58 -23.55
C GLY A 342 4.75 -7.07 -22.39
N TYR A 343 3.76 -7.90 -22.03
CA TYR A 343 2.89 -7.65 -20.88
C TYR A 343 3.68 -7.78 -19.58
N GLY A 344 3.51 -6.80 -18.71
CA GLY A 344 3.95 -6.88 -17.33
C GLY A 344 3.32 -5.82 -16.44
N PRO A 345 3.62 -5.88 -15.15
CA PRO A 345 3.06 -4.97 -14.17
C PRO A 345 3.62 -3.56 -14.31
N ARG A 346 2.76 -2.56 -14.16
CA ARG A 346 3.07 -1.12 -14.16
C ARG A 346 2.41 -0.45 -12.97
N CYS A 347 3.15 0.39 -12.27
CA CYS A 347 2.58 1.22 -11.19
C CYS A 347 2.06 2.52 -11.79
N ILE A 348 0.75 2.73 -11.75
CA ILE A 348 0.10 3.86 -12.42
C ILE A 348 -0.81 4.58 -11.42
N PRO A 349 -0.66 5.90 -11.21
CA PRO A 349 -1.54 6.71 -10.38
C PRO A 349 -2.97 6.66 -10.90
N THR A 350 -3.90 6.47 -9.97
CA THR A 350 -5.33 6.36 -10.27
C THR A 350 -6.11 7.55 -9.71
N ALA A 351 -7.22 7.89 -10.36
CA ALA A 351 -8.23 8.80 -9.85
C ALA A 351 -9.62 8.24 -10.17
N CYS A 352 -10.59 8.55 -9.32
CA CYS A 352 -11.98 8.13 -9.46
C CYS A 352 -12.88 9.35 -9.60
N SER A 353 -13.75 9.39 -10.60
CA SER A 353 -14.78 10.43 -10.68
C SER A 353 -15.89 10.22 -9.64
N PRO A 354 -16.73 11.24 -9.38
CA PRO A 354 -17.92 11.08 -8.56
C PRO A 354 -18.87 9.98 -9.05
N GLU A 355 -18.92 9.75 -10.36
CA GLU A 355 -19.72 8.69 -10.99
C GLU A 355 -19.05 7.30 -10.93
N GLY A 356 -17.89 7.19 -10.28
CA GLY A 356 -17.15 5.93 -10.12
C GLY A 356 -16.28 5.55 -11.31
N ARG A 357 -16.03 6.45 -12.27
CA ARG A 357 -15.17 6.17 -13.43
C ARG A 357 -13.69 6.18 -13.03
N LEU A 358 -12.92 5.23 -13.55
CA LEU A 358 -11.49 5.10 -13.29
C LEU A 358 -10.65 5.84 -14.35
N TYR A 359 -9.76 6.71 -13.87
CA TYR A 359 -8.78 7.42 -14.68
C TYR A 359 -7.37 7.03 -14.26
N LEU A 360 -6.50 6.91 -15.26
CA LEU A 360 -5.09 6.61 -15.10
C LEU A 360 -4.27 7.85 -15.46
N ARG A 361 -3.23 8.13 -14.67
CA ARG A 361 -2.24 9.15 -15.01
C ARG A 361 -0.96 8.46 -15.48
N ILE A 362 -0.64 8.61 -16.75
CA ILE A 362 0.49 7.96 -17.41
C ILE A 362 1.45 9.05 -17.89
N GLN A 363 2.62 9.12 -17.28
CA GLN A 363 3.65 10.12 -17.58
C GLN A 363 3.06 11.53 -17.63
N GLY A 364 2.27 11.89 -16.62
CA GLY A 364 1.62 13.21 -16.55
C GLY A 364 0.44 13.46 -17.49
N GLN A 365 0.07 12.51 -18.36
CA GLN A 365 -1.11 12.57 -19.21
C GLN A 365 -2.23 11.68 -18.65
N THR A 366 -3.49 11.98 -19.00
CA THR A 366 -4.65 11.23 -18.51
C THR A 366 -5.15 10.23 -19.55
N ALA A 367 -5.40 8.99 -19.13
CA ALA A 367 -6.06 7.96 -19.90
C ALA A 367 -7.32 7.49 -19.16
N SER A 368 -8.43 7.30 -19.88
CA SER A 368 -9.70 6.83 -19.32
C SER A 368 -9.84 5.32 -19.49
N CYS A 369 -10.26 4.63 -18.44
CA CYS A 369 -10.78 3.25 -18.54
C CYS A 369 -12.18 3.23 -19.19
N PRO A 370 -12.74 2.05 -19.54
CA PRO A 370 -14.07 1.94 -20.14
C PRO A 370 -15.13 2.76 -19.39
N GLU A 371 -15.96 3.49 -20.16
CA GLU A 371 -16.91 4.46 -19.60
C GLU A 371 -18.04 3.82 -18.79
N ASP A 372 -18.40 2.58 -19.13
CA ASP A 372 -19.38 1.75 -18.42
C ASP A 372 -18.82 1.14 -17.13
N GLY A 373 -17.52 1.33 -16.88
CA GLY A 373 -16.82 0.82 -15.71
C GLY A 373 -16.40 -0.63 -15.82
N SER A 374 -16.63 -1.31 -16.96
CA SER A 374 -16.28 -2.71 -17.12
C SER A 374 -14.77 -2.94 -17.17
N GLU A 375 -14.34 -4.18 -16.94
CA GLU A 375 -12.99 -4.61 -17.30
C GLU A 375 -12.71 -4.34 -18.79
N GLY A 376 -11.52 -3.84 -19.11
CA GLY A 376 -11.15 -3.53 -20.50
C GLY A 376 -9.78 -2.88 -20.61
N PHE A 377 -9.59 -2.04 -21.62
CA PHE A 377 -8.34 -1.30 -21.85
C PHE A 377 -8.57 0.19 -21.72
N ALA A 378 -7.58 0.88 -21.13
CA ALA A 378 -7.57 2.34 -21.12
C ALA A 378 -7.38 2.89 -22.54
N ASP A 379 -8.01 4.03 -22.84
CA ASP A 379 -7.71 4.78 -24.07
C ASP A 379 -6.34 5.47 -23.95
N THR A 380 -5.36 4.89 -24.63
CA THR A 380 -3.98 5.39 -24.70
C THR A 380 -3.66 6.02 -26.06
N SER A 381 -4.63 6.09 -26.98
CA SER A 381 -4.38 6.45 -28.38
C SER A 381 -3.92 7.89 -28.60
N HIS A 382 -4.30 8.79 -27.70
CA HIS A 382 -3.93 10.20 -27.69
C HIS A 382 -2.66 10.51 -26.88
N LEU A 383 -2.09 9.53 -26.18
CA LEU A 383 -0.94 9.77 -25.32
C LEU A 383 0.32 9.99 -26.17
N LEU A 384 1.04 11.06 -25.86
CA LEU A 384 2.30 11.39 -26.52
C LEU A 384 3.47 10.63 -25.89
N SER A 385 4.42 10.21 -26.72
CA SER A 385 5.69 9.57 -26.32
C SER A 385 5.55 8.21 -25.61
N VAL A 386 4.37 7.60 -25.62
CA VAL A 386 4.15 6.23 -25.13
C VAL A 386 3.34 5.42 -26.13
N GLU A 387 3.53 4.11 -26.09
CA GLU A 387 2.76 3.14 -26.84
C GLU A 387 2.34 1.97 -25.94
N GLY A 388 1.38 1.18 -26.42
CA GLY A 388 0.85 0.04 -25.71
C GLY A 388 -0.46 0.33 -24.98
N LYS A 389 -0.93 -0.69 -24.24
CA LYS A 389 -2.24 -0.67 -23.59
C LYS A 389 -2.11 -1.01 -22.12
N VAL A 390 -2.99 -0.42 -21.31
CA VAL A 390 -3.13 -0.74 -19.89
C VAL A 390 -4.46 -1.47 -19.69
N LYS A 391 -4.43 -2.65 -19.07
CA LYS A 391 -5.65 -3.41 -18.76
C LYS A 391 -6.29 -2.87 -17.47
N CYS A 392 -7.44 -2.21 -17.61
CA CYS A 392 -8.23 -1.73 -16.49
C CYS A 392 -9.08 -2.87 -15.90
N PRO A 393 -9.13 -3.04 -14.57
CA PRO A 393 -10.17 -3.85 -13.94
C PRO A 393 -11.53 -3.15 -14.04
N GLU A 394 -12.57 -3.85 -13.60
CA GLU A 394 -13.83 -3.22 -13.18
C GLU A 394 -13.53 -2.00 -12.30
N ALA A 395 -14.10 -0.84 -12.63
CA ALA A 395 -13.78 0.42 -11.96
C ALA A 395 -14.08 0.36 -10.46
N SER A 396 -15.14 -0.35 -10.07
CA SER A 396 -15.52 -0.59 -8.67
C SER A 396 -14.42 -1.28 -7.86
N PHE A 397 -13.54 -2.10 -8.47
CA PHE A 397 -12.43 -2.75 -7.78
C PHE A 397 -11.45 -1.74 -7.15
N ILE A 398 -11.28 -0.57 -7.78
CA ILE A 398 -10.38 0.49 -7.30
C ILE A 398 -11.16 1.63 -6.64
N CYS A 399 -12.34 1.96 -7.18
CA CYS A 399 -13.09 3.15 -6.80
C CYS A 399 -14.13 2.93 -5.70
N ARG A 400 -14.45 1.68 -5.32
CA ARG A 400 -15.41 1.40 -4.23
C ARG A 400 -14.94 2.02 -2.91
N GLY A 401 -15.83 2.77 -2.27
CA GLY A 401 -15.58 3.37 -0.96
C GLY A 401 -14.48 4.45 -0.94
N ARG A 402 -13.94 4.86 -2.10
CA ARG A 402 -13.03 6.01 -2.17
C ARG A 402 -13.85 7.28 -2.36
N GLU A 403 -13.62 8.27 -1.50
CA GLU A 403 -14.07 9.62 -1.80
C GLU A 403 -13.49 10.05 -3.15
N SER A 404 -14.29 10.78 -3.93
CA SER A 404 -13.88 11.32 -5.22
C SER A 404 -12.54 12.03 -5.05
N SER A 405 -11.47 11.40 -5.51
CA SER A 405 -10.14 11.99 -5.51
C SER A 405 -10.20 13.05 -6.60
N GLY A 406 -10.42 14.30 -6.19
CA GLY A 406 -10.88 15.37 -7.06
C GLY A 406 -10.25 15.34 -8.46
N LEU A 407 -11.06 14.94 -9.46
CA LEU A 407 -10.99 15.61 -10.75
C LEU A 407 -11.44 17.08 -10.61
N SER A 408 -12.07 17.44 -9.49
CA SER A 408 -12.41 18.81 -9.11
C SER A 408 -11.21 19.54 -8.49
N THR A 409 -10.16 19.70 -9.31
CA THR A 409 -9.27 20.86 -9.42
C THR A 409 -8.14 20.43 -10.37
N ILE A 410 -8.46 20.32 -11.66
CA ILE A 410 -7.53 20.80 -12.67
C ILE A 410 -7.78 22.31 -12.73
N PRO A 411 -7.04 23.17 -12.00
CA PRO A 411 -6.81 24.47 -12.58
C PRO A 411 -5.99 24.20 -13.84
N THR A 412 -6.46 24.76 -14.96
CA THR A 412 -5.67 24.96 -16.18
C THR A 412 -4.36 25.75 -15.95
N THR A 413 -4.01 26.05 -14.70
CA THR A 413 -2.83 26.78 -14.25
C THR A 413 -2.51 26.43 -12.79
N ALA A 414 -1.53 25.55 -12.53
CA ALA A 414 -1.01 25.33 -11.17
C ALA A 414 0.48 25.69 -11.07
N THR A 415 0.75 26.70 -10.24
CA THR A 415 2.06 27.16 -9.77
C THR A 415 2.68 26.16 -8.79
N SER A 416 4.02 26.03 -8.83
CA SER A 416 4.82 25.04 -8.07
C SER A 416 4.88 25.28 -6.55
N PRO A 417 4.96 24.21 -5.74
CA PRO A 417 5.62 24.23 -4.44
C PRO A 417 7.00 23.52 -4.45
N THR A 418 7.83 23.93 -3.50
CA THR A 418 9.27 23.65 -3.33
C THR A 418 9.58 22.25 -2.78
N VAL A 419 10.67 21.64 -3.27
CA VAL A 419 11.18 20.30 -2.87
C VAL A 419 12.47 20.39 -2.04
N THR A 420 12.51 19.66 -0.93
CA THR A 420 13.72 19.28 -0.17
C THR A 420 14.14 17.85 -0.53
N HIS A 421 15.46 17.62 -0.70
CA HIS A 421 16.06 16.35 -1.12
C HIS A 421 16.93 15.72 -0.03
N SER A 422 17.02 14.37 -0.04
CA SER A 422 18.21 13.51 0.14
C SER A 422 17.77 12.02 0.15
N ALA A 423 18.52 10.98 -0.24
CA ALA A 423 19.66 10.73 -1.14
C ALA A 423 19.90 9.20 -1.19
N LEU A 424 20.51 8.65 -2.26
CA LEU A 424 21.42 7.49 -2.21
C LEU A 424 22.48 7.63 -3.32
N THR A 425 23.68 7.15 -3.00
CA THR A 425 24.98 7.67 -3.42
C THR A 425 25.53 7.09 -4.72
N PHE A 426 25.87 7.98 -5.66
CA PHE A 426 26.97 7.77 -6.60
C PHE A 426 28.13 8.65 -6.13
N SER A 427 29.27 8.04 -5.84
CA SER A 427 30.50 8.74 -5.48
C SER A 427 31.07 9.44 -6.72
N VAL A 428 30.50 10.58 -7.08
CA VAL A 428 31.35 11.72 -7.39
C VAL A 428 31.89 12.14 -6.04
N THR A 429 33.20 12.12 -5.86
CA THR A 429 33.89 12.60 -4.66
C THR A 429 33.26 13.91 -4.18
N THR A 430 32.42 13.85 -3.16
CA THR A 430 31.82 15.02 -2.54
C THR A 430 32.85 15.62 -1.61
N GLU A 431 33.74 16.38 -2.22
CA GLU A 431 34.52 17.53 -1.71
C GLU A 431 35.63 17.79 -2.73
N GLU A 432 35.27 18.11 -3.98
CA GLU A 432 36.20 18.89 -4.79
C GLU A 432 35.91 20.37 -4.52
N GLU A 433 36.83 20.97 -3.74
CA GLU A 433 37.12 22.39 -3.78
C GLU A 433 37.27 22.82 -5.25
N GLY A 434 36.51 23.84 -5.62
CA GLY A 434 36.56 24.39 -6.96
C GLY A 434 35.48 25.43 -7.16
N THR A 435 35.80 26.44 -7.94
CA THR A 435 34.90 27.53 -8.32
C THR A 435 33.73 27.01 -9.17
N CYS A 436 32.64 27.78 -9.26
CA CYS A 436 31.52 27.42 -10.13
C CYS A 436 31.93 27.32 -11.61
N GLU A 437 33.01 28.00 -12.01
CA GLU A 437 33.59 27.97 -13.35
C GLU A 437 34.32 26.64 -13.63
N GLU A 438 35.09 26.12 -12.68
CA GLU A 438 35.73 24.80 -12.79
C GLU A 438 34.72 23.65 -12.82
N ARG A 439 33.62 23.80 -12.06
CA ARG A 439 32.48 22.86 -12.12
C ARG A 439 31.80 22.92 -13.48
N MET A 440 31.53 24.12 -13.99
CA MET A 440 30.90 24.32 -15.29
C MET A 440 31.67 23.60 -16.42
N GLU A 441 33.00 23.68 -16.44
CA GLU A 441 33.82 23.01 -17.47
C GLU A 441 33.74 21.48 -17.39
N LYS A 442 33.69 20.91 -16.18
CA LYS A 442 33.47 19.47 -15.95
C LYS A 442 32.07 19.03 -16.38
N CYS A 443 31.06 19.82 -16.05
CA CYS A 443 29.66 19.48 -16.30
C CYS A 443 29.24 19.62 -17.78
N LYS A 444 30.02 20.32 -18.64
CA LYS A 444 29.78 20.40 -20.10
C LYS A 444 29.64 19.03 -20.77
N LYS A 445 30.33 18.00 -20.27
CA LYS A 445 30.27 16.63 -20.82
C LYS A 445 28.94 15.91 -20.56
N ILE A 446 28.06 16.45 -19.71
CA ILE A 446 26.73 15.88 -19.42
C ILE A 446 25.78 16.03 -20.62
N ALA A 447 26.11 16.88 -21.61
CA ALA A 447 25.35 17.07 -22.84
C ALA A 447 25.10 15.78 -23.66
N GLU A 448 25.99 14.79 -23.52
CA GLU A 448 25.93 13.51 -24.25
C GLU A 448 24.71 12.65 -23.90
N PHE A 449 24.04 12.94 -22.78
CA PHE A 449 22.88 12.18 -22.32
C PHE A 449 21.54 12.74 -22.82
N TYR A 450 21.54 13.82 -23.59
CA TYR A 450 20.36 14.23 -24.36
C TYR A 450 20.10 13.17 -25.45
N PRO A 451 18.87 12.62 -25.58
CA PRO A 451 17.59 13.20 -25.14
C PRO A 451 16.94 12.60 -23.86
N LEU A 452 17.70 12.01 -22.93
CA LEU A 452 17.17 11.62 -21.60
C LEU A 452 17.07 12.87 -20.69
N CYS A 453 15.98 13.62 -20.83
CA CYS A 453 15.81 14.97 -20.33
C CYS A 453 15.81 15.08 -18.78
N ASP A 454 15.20 14.13 -18.07
CA ASP A 454 15.21 14.03 -16.61
C ASP A 454 16.62 13.66 -16.12
N TYR A 455 17.26 12.64 -16.72
CA TYR A 455 18.61 12.22 -16.34
C TYR A 455 19.62 13.36 -16.54
N PHE A 456 19.60 13.99 -17.71
CA PHE A 456 20.39 15.17 -18.02
C PHE A 456 20.18 16.29 -16.99
N THR A 457 18.91 16.56 -16.62
CA THR A 457 18.55 17.55 -15.61
C THR A 457 19.12 17.21 -14.23
N ARG A 458 18.98 15.96 -13.77
CA ARG A 458 19.49 15.51 -12.47
C ARG A 458 21.01 15.54 -12.41
N MET A 459 21.69 15.07 -13.47
CA MET A 459 23.16 15.07 -13.55
C MET A 459 23.72 16.49 -13.50
N LEU A 460 23.11 17.44 -14.21
CA LEU A 460 23.48 18.85 -14.14
C LEU A 460 23.29 19.43 -12.74
N GLN A 461 22.14 19.18 -12.10
CA GLN A 461 21.86 19.68 -10.76
C GLN A 461 22.83 19.11 -9.71
N GLN A 462 23.19 17.84 -9.82
CA GLN A 462 24.16 17.19 -8.95
C GLN A 462 25.57 17.73 -9.17
N CYS A 463 25.97 17.91 -10.43
CA CYS A 463 27.30 18.39 -10.79
C CYS A 463 27.54 19.85 -10.36
N MET A 464 26.55 20.74 -10.55
CA MET A 464 26.70 22.17 -10.29
C MET A 464 26.47 22.58 -8.82
N SER A 465 25.77 21.78 -8.01
CA SER A 465 25.31 22.16 -6.66
C SER A 465 24.36 23.38 -6.64
N ARG A 466 23.58 23.55 -5.56
CA ARG A 466 22.66 24.70 -5.39
C ARG A 466 23.39 26.06 -5.37
N LYS A 467 24.69 26.07 -5.06
CA LYS A 467 25.51 27.30 -4.95
C LYS A 467 25.93 27.89 -6.31
N CYS A 468 25.96 27.10 -7.39
CA CYS A 468 26.36 27.56 -8.73
C CYS A 468 25.16 27.70 -9.69
N SER A 469 24.05 28.23 -9.18
CA SER A 469 22.80 28.33 -9.93
C SER A 469 22.88 29.25 -11.15
N GLN A 470 23.75 30.27 -11.13
CA GLN A 470 23.97 31.18 -12.26
C GLN A 470 24.78 30.50 -13.38
N GLU A 471 25.85 29.81 -13.03
CA GLU A 471 26.70 29.07 -13.97
C GLU A 471 25.96 27.87 -14.54
N MET A 472 25.12 27.21 -13.73
CA MET A 472 24.21 26.18 -14.22
C MET A 472 23.24 26.75 -15.26
N ALA A 473 22.68 27.94 -15.02
CA ALA A 473 21.81 28.62 -15.99
C ALA A 473 22.55 28.99 -17.29
N MET A 474 23.82 29.39 -17.22
CA MET A 474 24.67 29.66 -18.38
C MET A 474 24.98 28.38 -19.16
N LEU A 475 25.35 27.30 -18.46
CA LEU A 475 25.59 26.00 -19.07
C LEU A 475 24.35 25.47 -19.79
N ILE A 476 23.17 25.54 -19.17
CA ILE A 476 21.88 25.17 -19.78
C ILE A 476 21.62 25.99 -21.04
N ARG A 477 21.88 27.30 -21.03
CA ARG A 477 21.73 28.17 -22.20
C ARG A 477 22.67 27.75 -23.33
N ASP A 478 23.92 27.47 -23.00
CA ASP A 478 24.99 27.30 -23.99
C ASP A 478 25.06 25.86 -24.52
N THR A 479 24.58 24.87 -23.77
CA THR A 479 24.59 23.45 -24.13
C THR A 479 23.30 22.95 -24.76
N ILE A 480 22.13 23.44 -24.31
CA ILE A 480 20.80 22.91 -24.73
C ILE A 480 20.19 23.74 -25.87
N GLY A 481 20.78 24.91 -26.15
CA GLY A 481 20.51 25.71 -27.33
C GLY A 481 19.17 26.49 -27.35
N PRO A 482 18.95 27.32 -28.39
CA PRO A 482 17.73 28.12 -28.57
C PRO A 482 16.46 27.30 -28.86
N GLU A 483 16.61 26.13 -29.49
CA GLU A 483 15.49 25.29 -29.93
C GLU A 483 14.72 24.66 -28.78
N VAL A 484 15.41 24.03 -27.82
CA VAL A 484 14.77 23.46 -26.61
C VAL A 484 14.09 24.56 -25.79
N ARG A 485 14.70 25.73 -25.71
CA ARG A 485 14.10 26.91 -25.06
C ARG A 485 12.82 27.36 -25.76
N SER A 486 12.80 27.32 -27.09
CA SER A 486 11.60 27.64 -27.88
C SER A 486 10.49 26.61 -27.62
N ARG A 487 10.81 25.32 -27.65
CA ARG A 487 9.87 24.22 -27.38
C ARG A 487 9.30 24.29 -25.95
N CYS A 488 10.15 24.44 -24.94
CA CYS A 488 9.72 24.60 -23.54
C CYS A 488 8.82 25.81 -23.26
N ARG A 489 8.89 26.87 -24.08
CA ARG A 489 8.09 28.09 -23.90
C ARG A 489 6.82 28.12 -24.76
N ARG A 490 6.88 27.61 -25.99
CA ARG A 490 5.80 27.76 -26.98
C ARG A 490 5.03 26.48 -27.24
N ASN A 491 5.71 25.33 -27.20
CA ASN A 491 5.12 24.04 -27.53
C ASN A 491 5.72 22.93 -26.65
N PHE A 492 5.20 22.82 -25.42
CA PHE A 492 5.65 21.82 -24.46
C PHE A 492 5.50 20.38 -25.01
N GLN A 493 4.49 20.12 -25.84
CA GLN A 493 4.25 18.82 -26.46
C GLN A 493 5.38 18.41 -27.42
N GLU A 494 5.90 19.36 -28.21
CA GLU A 494 7.09 19.11 -29.04
C GLU A 494 8.33 18.78 -28.19
N GLN A 495 8.47 19.39 -27.01
CA GLN A 495 9.59 19.04 -26.12
C GLN A 495 9.42 17.63 -25.53
N ALA A 496 8.21 17.26 -25.12
CA ALA A 496 7.89 15.91 -24.64
C ALA A 496 8.10 14.83 -25.72
N GLY A 497 7.86 15.17 -26.99
CA GLY A 497 8.11 14.28 -28.14
C GLY A 497 9.58 14.01 -28.42
N VAL A 498 10.49 14.85 -27.92
CA VAL A 498 11.94 14.70 -28.15
C VAL A 498 12.62 14.05 -26.94
N CYS A 499 12.05 14.15 -25.74
CA CYS A 499 12.60 13.53 -24.53
C CYS A 499 12.33 12.01 -24.47
N PHE A 500 13.39 11.21 -24.35
CA PHE A 500 13.31 9.73 -24.28
C PHE A 500 12.78 9.21 -22.95
N ASP A 501 12.78 10.03 -21.91
CA ASP A 501 12.12 9.79 -20.62
C ASP A 501 10.83 10.61 -20.48
N SER A 502 10.24 10.96 -21.63
CA SER A 502 8.87 11.45 -21.81
C SER A 502 8.54 12.84 -21.23
N TRP A 503 7.23 13.10 -21.07
CA TRP A 503 6.65 14.30 -20.49
C TRP A 503 7.22 14.66 -19.11
N SER A 504 7.58 13.67 -18.28
CA SER A 504 8.23 13.91 -16.99
C SER A 504 9.63 14.52 -17.17
N GLY A 505 10.43 13.96 -18.08
CA GLY A 505 11.75 14.50 -18.40
C GLY A 505 11.67 15.86 -19.08
N ALA A 506 10.71 16.06 -19.99
CA ALA A 506 10.42 17.37 -20.57
C ALA A 506 10.02 18.39 -19.51
N LYS A 507 9.21 17.99 -18.52
CA LYS A 507 8.82 18.86 -17.41
C LYS A 507 10.02 19.25 -16.55
N SER A 508 10.87 18.29 -16.17
CA SER A 508 12.10 18.53 -15.41
C SER A 508 13.03 19.48 -16.16
N LEU A 509 13.28 19.19 -17.44
CA LEU A 509 14.14 20.00 -18.31
C LEU A 509 13.59 21.41 -18.53
N CYS A 510 12.30 21.55 -18.85
CA CYS A 510 11.68 22.85 -19.05
C CYS A 510 11.56 23.66 -17.76
N GLY A 511 11.37 22.99 -16.61
CA GLY A 511 11.44 23.64 -15.30
C GLY A 511 12.82 24.24 -15.05
N LEU A 512 13.87 23.48 -15.34
CA LEU A 512 15.26 23.93 -15.23
C LEU A 512 15.57 25.09 -16.19
N VAL A 513 15.17 24.98 -17.46
CA VAL A 513 15.36 26.01 -18.50
C VAL A 513 14.61 27.30 -18.17
N ASN A 514 13.38 27.21 -17.68
CA ASN A 514 12.58 28.39 -17.32
C ASN A 514 13.07 29.05 -16.02
N GLY A 515 13.52 28.25 -15.04
CA GLY A 515 14.14 28.75 -13.81
C GLY A 515 15.43 29.53 -14.07
N ALA A 516 16.28 29.05 -14.98
CA ALA A 516 17.51 29.72 -15.42
C ALA A 516 17.27 31.11 -16.03
N LEU A 517 16.13 31.31 -16.71
CA LEU A 517 15.80 32.56 -17.40
C LEU A 517 15.29 33.66 -16.45
N GLY A 518 14.66 33.28 -15.33
CA GLY A 518 14.21 34.23 -14.30
C GLY A 518 15.35 34.99 -13.61
N PHE A 519 16.55 34.38 -13.55
CA PHE A 519 17.77 35.02 -13.03
C PHE A 519 18.39 36.02 -14.02
N SER A 520 18.31 35.74 -15.33
CA SER A 520 18.86 36.64 -16.35
C SER A 520 18.13 37.98 -16.43
N VAL A 521 16.80 37.99 -16.25
CA VAL A 521 15.99 39.22 -16.37
C VAL A 521 16.23 40.17 -15.19
N ARG A 522 16.50 39.66 -13.99
CA ARG A 522 16.81 40.50 -12.81
C ARG A 522 18.17 41.20 -12.93
N ASN A 523 19.17 40.56 -13.54
CA ASN A 523 20.49 41.18 -13.72
C ASN A 523 20.55 42.16 -14.89
N SER A 524 19.73 41.97 -15.95
CA SER A 524 19.67 42.95 -17.05
C SER A 524 19.10 44.31 -16.62
N ILE A 525 18.23 44.36 -15.60
CA ILE A 525 17.71 45.63 -15.07
C ILE A 525 18.77 46.38 -14.24
N MET A 526 19.73 45.67 -13.63
CA MET A 526 20.79 46.28 -12.82
C MET A 526 21.95 46.83 -13.66
N VAL A 527 22.23 46.26 -14.84
CA VAL A 527 23.32 46.71 -15.73
C VAL A 527 22.89 47.91 -16.59
N SER A 528 21.60 48.09 -16.84
CA SER A 528 21.09 49.26 -17.59
C SER A 528 20.99 50.55 -16.74
N LEU A 529 21.02 50.45 -15.40
CA LEU A 529 20.98 51.63 -14.52
C LEU A 529 22.37 52.25 -14.27
N THR A 530 23.45 51.47 -14.37
CA THR A 530 24.83 51.98 -14.21
C THR A 530 25.37 52.65 -15.47
N ALA A 531 24.88 52.29 -16.65
CA ALA A 531 25.26 52.94 -17.91
C ALA A 531 24.59 54.32 -18.12
N LEU A 532 23.46 54.61 -17.44
CA LEU A 532 22.78 55.90 -17.54
C LEU A 532 23.34 56.98 -16.59
N LEU A 533 24.17 56.61 -15.61
CA LEU A 533 24.75 57.52 -14.61
C LEU A 533 26.14 58.08 -14.98
N ILE A 534 26.77 57.58 -16.06
CA ILE A 534 28.10 58.06 -16.51
C ILE A 534 28.02 59.06 -17.68
N ALA A 535 26.86 59.23 -18.32
CA ALA A 535 26.67 60.21 -19.40
C ALA A 535 26.04 61.55 -18.95
N LEU A 536 25.99 61.83 -17.64
CA LEU A 536 25.48 63.10 -17.08
C LEU A 536 26.56 63.94 -16.37
N PHE A 537 27.82 63.55 -16.46
CA PHE A 537 28.97 64.37 -16.12
C PHE A 537 30.01 64.31 -17.24
N LEU A 538 29.67 64.91 -18.39
CA LEU A 538 30.56 65.62 -19.32
C LEU A 538 29.73 66.35 -20.38
#